data_AF-W6ZZ57-F1
#
_entry.id   AF-W6ZZ57-F1
#
_cell.length_a   1.000
_cell.length_b   1.000
_cell.length_c   1.000
_cell.angle_alpha   90.00
_cell.angle_beta   90.00
_cell.angle_gamma   90.00
#
_symmetry.space_group_name_H-M   'P 1'
#
loop_
_entity.id
_entity.type
_entity.pdbx_description
1 polymer ?
#
loop_
_entity_poly.entity_id
_entity_poly.type
_entity_poly.pdbx_seq_one_letter_code
_entity_poly.pdbx_strand_id
1 'polypeptide(L)'
;MERGPRCRPSTSTSDYFEFQMIIEKWADLEDRMRKKWEYIEYQEHNSWFQILLGIWLVASLMMNRSSNRIRIFETWSDMCQIIGRKRVNENQHDNEILDKIIKKLKHKALNKLIKDWDADVEDYWKDIVRMKMEKNMEWCKPLREKCNTWIRYHSS
;
A
#
# COMPACT_ATOMS: atom_id res chain seq x y z
N MET A 1 -14.46 59.42 -26.97
CA MET A 1 -14.37 58.40 -25.89
C MET A 1 -13.51 57.27 -26.38
N GLU A 2 -12.19 57.38 -26.21
CA GLU A 2 -11.24 56.32 -26.56
C GLU A 2 -11.27 55.24 -25.48
N ARG A 3 -11.53 53.99 -25.89
CA ARG A 3 -11.38 52.82 -25.02
C ARG A 3 -9.90 52.46 -25.00
N GLY A 4 -9.24 52.71 -23.88
CA GLY A 4 -7.85 52.33 -23.67
C GLY A 4 -7.63 50.81 -23.82
N PRO A 5 -6.40 50.39 -24.16
CA PRO A 5 -6.09 48.99 -24.38
C PRO A 5 -6.20 48.20 -23.07
N ARG A 6 -7.04 47.17 -23.06
CA ARG A 6 -7.08 46.17 -21.99
C ARG A 6 -5.71 45.51 -21.90
N CYS A 7 -4.99 45.78 -20.82
CA CYS A 7 -3.80 45.02 -20.44
C CYS A 7 -4.20 43.54 -20.30
N ARG A 8 -3.67 42.68 -21.18
CA ARG A 8 -3.61 41.24 -20.93
C ARG A 8 -2.76 41.03 -19.66
N PRO A 9 -3.11 40.09 -18.76
CA PRO A 9 -2.16 39.67 -17.74
C PRO A 9 -0.99 39.02 -18.48
N SER A 10 0.18 39.65 -18.41
CA SER A 10 1.44 39.05 -18.84
C SER A 10 1.79 37.98 -17.82
N THR A 11 1.40 36.73 -18.07
CA THR A 11 2.00 35.59 -17.38
C THR A 11 3.49 35.67 -17.66
N SER A 12 4.29 35.99 -16.65
CA SER A 12 5.71 36.22 -16.85
C SER A 12 6.36 34.89 -17.22
N THR A 13 7.38 34.91 -18.09
CA THR A 13 8.14 33.70 -18.44
C THR A 13 8.69 33.00 -17.18
N SER A 14 8.92 33.74 -16.10
CA SER A 14 9.30 33.24 -14.77
C SER A 14 8.23 32.34 -14.14
N ASP A 15 6.95 32.71 -14.22
CA ASP A 15 5.85 31.92 -13.65
C ASP A 15 5.69 30.57 -14.37
N TYR A 16 5.99 30.55 -15.68
CA TYR A 16 5.94 29.34 -16.50
C TYR A 16 7.05 28.35 -16.13
N PHE A 17 8.29 28.84 -15.96
CA PHE A 17 9.42 28.00 -15.52
C PHE A 17 9.21 27.44 -14.10
N GLU A 18 8.68 28.25 -13.18
CA GLU A 18 8.36 27.81 -11.83
C GLU A 18 7.29 26.71 -11.82
N PHE A 19 6.22 26.89 -12.61
CA PHE A 19 5.17 25.88 -12.74
C PHE A 19 5.69 24.57 -13.36
N GLN A 20 6.53 24.68 -14.38
CA GLN A 20 7.15 23.51 -15.02
C GLN A 20 8.03 22.72 -14.03
N MET A 21 8.81 23.42 -13.20
CA MET A 21 9.62 22.78 -12.16
C MET A 21 8.75 22.07 -11.11
N ILE A 22 7.59 22.62 -10.74
CA ILE A 22 6.64 21.96 -9.82
C ILE A 22 6.09 20.68 -10.46
N ILE A 23 5.75 20.71 -11.75
CA ILE A 23 5.26 19.52 -12.46
C ILE A 23 6.32 18.41 -12.47
N GLU A 24 7.57 18.75 -12.81
CA GLU A 24 8.66 17.78 -12.88
C GLU A 24 8.97 17.16 -11.52
N LYS A 25 9.07 17.99 -10.47
CA LYS A 25 9.24 17.51 -9.09
C LYS A 25 8.09 16.61 -8.64
N TRP A 26 6.86 16.97 -9.00
CA TRP A 26 5.69 16.15 -8.69
C TRP A 26 5.71 14.81 -9.43
N ALA A 27 6.07 14.79 -10.71
CA ALA A 27 6.13 13.57 -11.50
C ALA A 27 7.17 12.58 -10.95
N ASP A 28 8.36 13.07 -10.58
CA ASP A 28 9.39 12.25 -9.92
C ASP A 28 8.90 11.67 -8.59
N LEU A 29 8.28 12.51 -7.76
CA LEU A 29 7.70 12.07 -6.49
C LEU A 29 6.63 11.00 -6.70
N GLU A 30 5.69 11.20 -7.63
CA GLU A 30 4.59 10.27 -7.91
C GLU A 30 5.11 8.89 -8.33
N ASP A 31 6.17 8.84 -9.16
CA ASP A 31 6.85 7.60 -9.55
C ASP A 31 7.55 6.92 -8.35
N ARG A 32 8.31 7.69 -7.55
CA ARG A 32 8.98 7.17 -6.34
C ARG A 32 7.97 6.60 -5.34
N MET A 33 6.87 7.31 -5.11
CA MET A 33 5.80 6.91 -4.20
C MET A 33 5.19 5.57 -4.64
N ARG A 34 4.83 5.46 -5.93
CA ARG A 34 4.24 4.24 -6.50
C ARG A 34 5.16 3.04 -6.38
N LYS A 35 6.42 3.19 -6.81
CA LYS A 35 7.44 2.11 -6.70
C LYS A 35 7.65 1.67 -5.26
N LYS A 36 7.72 2.62 -4.32
CA LYS A 36 7.89 2.30 -2.90
C LYS A 36 6.67 1.56 -2.34
N TRP A 37 5.47 1.96 -2.74
CA TRP A 37 4.24 1.30 -2.33
C TRP A 37 4.14 -0.14 -2.83
N GLU A 38 4.37 -0.37 -4.12
CA GLU A 38 4.41 -1.70 -4.73
C GLU A 38 5.46 -2.61 -4.05
N TYR A 39 6.62 -2.04 -3.72
CA TYR A 39 7.65 -2.77 -2.99
C TYR A 39 7.21 -3.20 -1.58
N ILE A 40 6.45 -2.36 -0.87
CA ILE A 40 5.90 -2.71 0.45
C ILE A 40 4.85 -3.83 0.33
N GLU A 41 3.98 -3.76 -0.68
CA GLU A 41 3.02 -4.84 -0.95
C GLU A 41 3.72 -6.16 -1.28
N TYR A 42 4.80 -6.12 -2.07
CA TYR A 42 5.63 -7.29 -2.36
C TYR A 42 6.25 -7.89 -1.09
N GLN A 43 6.86 -7.05 -0.23
CA GLN A 43 7.47 -7.52 1.02
C GLN A 43 6.45 -8.20 1.94
N GLU A 44 5.23 -7.66 2.00
CA GLU A 44 4.14 -8.26 2.75
C GLU A 44 3.74 -9.61 2.17
N HIS A 45 3.48 -9.70 0.86
CA HIS A 45 3.12 -10.96 0.21
C HIS A 45 4.18 -12.04 0.45
N ASN A 46 5.47 -11.67 0.38
CA ASN A 46 6.55 -12.59 0.70
C ASN A 46 6.50 -13.04 2.17
N SER A 47 6.27 -12.12 3.11
CA SER A 47 6.14 -12.44 4.54
C SER A 47 4.98 -13.41 4.81
N TRP A 48 3.84 -13.19 4.16
CA TRP A 48 2.67 -14.07 4.23
C TRP A 48 2.96 -15.43 3.63
N PHE A 49 3.60 -15.47 2.46
CA PHE A 49 4.01 -16.71 1.81
C PHE A 49 4.90 -17.55 2.73
N GLN A 50 5.90 -16.95 3.39
CA GLN A 50 6.78 -17.66 4.31
C GLN A 50 6.01 -18.25 5.51
N ILE A 51 5.06 -17.49 6.09
CA ILE A 51 4.22 -17.98 7.19
C ILE A 51 3.37 -19.16 6.73
N LEU A 52 2.65 -19.00 5.61
CA LEU A 52 1.76 -20.04 5.08
C LEU A 52 2.54 -21.30 4.69
N LEU A 53 3.69 -21.16 4.03
CA LEU A 53 4.55 -22.27 3.66
C LEU A 53 5.05 -23.01 4.90
N GLY A 54 5.54 -22.29 5.91
CA GLY A 54 6.01 -22.91 7.16
C GLY A 54 4.93 -23.75 7.85
N ILE A 55 3.69 -23.23 7.88
CA ILE A 55 2.55 -23.94 8.46
C ILE A 55 2.14 -25.13 7.60
N TRP A 56 2.16 -24.99 6.27
CA TRP A 56 1.88 -26.09 5.35
C TRP A 56 2.89 -27.24 5.49
N LEU A 57 4.17 -26.93 5.71
CA LEU A 57 5.17 -27.96 5.98
C LEU A 57 4.83 -28.76 7.24
N VAL A 58 4.41 -28.10 8.32
CA VAL A 58 3.93 -28.77 9.54
C VAL A 58 2.68 -29.61 9.26
N ALA A 59 1.72 -29.06 8.53
CA ALA A 59 0.51 -29.76 8.11
C ALA A 59 0.81 -31.02 7.30
N SER A 60 1.76 -30.96 6.36
CA SER A 60 2.14 -32.08 5.51
C SER A 60 2.71 -33.26 6.33
N LEU A 61 3.45 -32.97 7.39
CA LEU A 61 3.95 -33.97 8.32
C LEU A 61 2.81 -34.65 9.10
N MET A 62 1.80 -33.87 9.52
CA MET A 62 0.59 -34.40 10.17
C MET A 62 -0.23 -35.26 9.22
N MET A 63 -0.39 -34.82 7.96
CA MET A 63 -1.09 -35.55 6.92
C MET A 63 -0.47 -36.92 6.67
N ASN A 64 0.85 -37.04 6.64
CA ASN A 64 1.54 -38.32 6.43
C ASN A 64 1.17 -39.39 7.47
N ARG A 65 0.69 -38.98 8.65
CA ARG A 65 0.27 -39.89 9.73
C ARG A 65 -1.25 -39.98 9.90
N SER A 66 -2.02 -39.25 9.11
CA SER A 66 -3.47 -39.15 9.24
C SER A 66 -4.20 -39.99 8.19
N SER A 67 -5.31 -40.61 8.57
CA SER A 67 -6.26 -41.25 7.64
C SER A 67 -7.11 -40.22 6.88
N ASN A 68 -7.16 -38.96 7.34
CA ASN A 68 -8.04 -37.92 6.82
C ASN A 68 -7.29 -36.79 6.07
N ARG A 69 -6.32 -37.18 5.23
CA ARG A 69 -5.44 -36.26 4.48
C ARG A 69 -6.21 -35.25 3.63
N ILE A 70 -7.24 -35.71 2.93
CA ILE A 70 -8.04 -34.87 2.01
C ILE A 70 -8.68 -33.72 2.79
N ARG A 71 -9.35 -34.01 3.91
CA ARG A 71 -9.99 -32.97 4.74
C ARG A 71 -8.98 -31.98 5.33
N ILE A 72 -7.79 -32.43 5.72
CA ILE A 72 -6.73 -31.54 6.21
C ILE A 72 -6.32 -30.59 5.07
N PHE A 73 -6.08 -31.08 3.87
CA PHE A 73 -5.75 -30.22 2.73
C PHE A 73 -6.87 -29.23 2.38
N GLU A 74 -8.13 -29.69 2.32
CA GLU A 74 -9.29 -28.85 2.00
C GLU A 74 -9.44 -27.70 2.99
N THR A 75 -9.43 -28.02 4.29
CA THR A 75 -9.57 -26.99 5.34
C THR A 75 -8.40 -26.02 5.38
N TRP A 76 -7.18 -26.47 5.04
CA TRP A 76 -6.02 -25.59 4.86
C TRP A 76 -6.21 -24.63 3.68
N SER A 77 -6.65 -25.16 2.53
CA SER A 77 -6.93 -24.39 1.33
C SER A 77 -8.01 -23.34 1.59
N ASP A 78 -9.12 -23.72 2.23
CA ASP A 78 -10.21 -22.81 2.59
C ASP A 78 -9.75 -21.68 3.50
N MET A 79 -8.95 -22.00 4.52
CA MET A 79 -8.38 -21.01 5.43
C MET A 79 -7.48 -20.01 4.66
N CYS A 80 -6.59 -20.52 3.80
CA CYS A 80 -5.75 -19.67 2.95
C CYS A 80 -6.58 -18.74 2.07
N GLN A 81 -7.62 -19.26 1.40
CA GLN A 81 -8.49 -18.46 0.54
C GLN A 81 -9.28 -17.40 1.30
N ILE A 82 -9.80 -17.72 2.49
CA ILE A 82 -10.54 -16.77 3.33
C ILE A 82 -9.64 -15.61 3.77
N ILE A 83 -8.43 -15.93 4.28
CA ILE A 83 -7.51 -14.91 4.77
C ILE A 83 -6.94 -14.09 3.60
N GLY A 84 -6.61 -14.75 2.47
CA GLY A 84 -6.19 -14.08 1.24
C GLY A 84 -7.22 -13.09 0.71
N ARG A 85 -8.50 -13.49 0.60
CA ARG A 85 -9.57 -12.59 0.16
C ARG A 85 -9.74 -11.38 1.08
N LYS A 86 -9.72 -11.59 2.40
CA LYS A 86 -9.77 -10.49 3.37
C LYS A 86 -8.63 -9.50 3.15
N ARG A 87 -7.42 -10.00 2.87
CA ARG A 87 -6.27 -9.13 2.66
C ARG A 87 -6.33 -8.36 1.34
N VAL A 88 -6.76 -9.00 0.26
CA VAL A 88 -6.96 -8.34 -1.03
C VAL A 88 -7.92 -7.15 -0.89
N ASN A 89 -9.04 -7.34 -0.18
CA ASN A 89 -10.01 -6.26 0.06
C ASN A 89 -9.40 -5.11 0.88
N GLU A 90 -8.60 -5.42 1.89
CA GLU A 90 -7.92 -4.41 2.72
C GLU A 90 -6.83 -3.66 1.95
N ASN A 91 -6.07 -4.34 1.09
CA ASN A 91 -5.11 -3.69 0.21
C ASN A 91 -5.80 -2.77 -0.79
N GLN A 92 -6.94 -3.18 -1.33
CA GLN A 92 -7.75 -2.32 -2.20
C GLN A 92 -8.22 -1.06 -1.45
N HIS A 93 -8.67 -1.21 -0.20
CA HIS A 93 -9.02 -0.05 0.63
C HIS A 93 -7.83 0.88 0.92
N ASP A 94 -6.67 0.31 1.25
CA ASP A 94 -5.44 1.08 1.46
C ASP A 94 -5.03 1.85 0.17
N ASN A 95 -5.21 1.24 -1.01
CA ASN A 95 -4.92 1.87 -2.30
C ASN A 95 -5.89 3.02 -2.61
N GLU A 96 -7.17 2.89 -2.26
CA GLU A 96 -8.13 4.00 -2.37
C GLU A 96 -7.77 5.18 -1.45
N ILE A 97 -7.24 4.90 -0.26
CA ILE A 97 -6.76 5.94 0.66
C ILE A 97 -5.52 6.63 0.07
N LEU A 98 -4.56 5.86 -0.44
CA LEU A 98 -3.36 6.39 -1.09
C LEU A 98 -3.73 7.34 -2.23
N ASP A 99 -4.65 6.92 -3.12
CA ASP A 99 -5.10 7.73 -4.24
C ASP A 99 -5.71 9.07 -3.80
N LYS A 100 -6.51 9.07 -2.71
CA LYS A 100 -7.08 10.30 -2.14
C LYS A 100 -6.00 11.23 -1.60
N ILE A 101 -4.99 10.67 -0.94
CA ILE A 101 -3.85 11.41 -0.40
C ILE A 101 -3.02 12.04 -1.52
N ILE A 102 -2.64 11.25 -2.53
CA ILE A 102 -1.85 11.72 -3.69
C ILE A 102 -2.60 12.84 -4.41
N LYS A 103 -3.91 12.67 -4.68
CA LYS A 103 -4.74 13.72 -5.31
C LYS A 103 -4.76 15.02 -4.50
N LYS A 104 -4.89 14.92 -3.17
CA LYS A 104 -4.89 16.08 -2.27
C LYS A 104 -3.55 16.80 -2.26
N LEU A 105 -2.44 16.07 -2.21
CA LEU A 105 -1.08 16.63 -2.27
C LEU A 105 -0.80 17.28 -3.62
N LYS A 106 -1.20 16.62 -4.73
CA LYS A 106 -1.08 17.16 -6.09
C LYS A 106 -1.82 18.49 -6.23
N HIS A 107 -3.04 18.55 -5.70
CA HIS A 107 -3.82 19.78 -5.69
C HIS A 107 -3.12 20.90 -4.92
N LYS A 108 -2.55 20.60 -3.74
CA LYS A 108 -1.77 21.59 -2.98
C LYS A 108 -0.53 22.07 -3.75
N ALA A 109 0.20 21.15 -4.38
CA ALA A 109 1.39 21.47 -5.17
C ALA A 109 1.08 22.40 -6.34
N LEU A 110 0.09 22.04 -7.16
CA LEU A 110 -0.27 22.80 -8.36
C LEU A 110 -0.89 24.18 -8.05
N ASN A 111 -1.45 24.36 -6.86
CA ASN A 111 -2.00 25.64 -6.41
C ASN A 111 -1.02 26.45 -5.55
N LYS A 112 0.27 26.09 -5.52
CA LYS A 112 1.32 26.75 -4.71
C LYS A 112 0.95 26.88 -3.22
N LEU A 113 0.22 25.89 -2.70
CA LEU A 113 -0.19 25.81 -1.28
C LEU A 113 0.84 25.06 -0.42
N ILE A 114 1.91 24.56 -1.03
CA ILE A 114 3.05 23.94 -0.37
C ILE A 114 4.06 25.03 -0.05
N LYS A 115 4.38 25.21 1.23
CA LYS A 115 5.34 26.22 1.68
C LYS A 115 6.74 25.64 1.72
N ASP A 116 6.84 24.40 2.17
CA ASP A 116 8.08 23.65 2.27
C ASP A 116 7.84 22.25 1.70
N TRP A 117 8.50 21.93 0.59
CA TRP A 117 8.33 20.65 -0.08
C TRP A 117 8.78 19.48 0.80
N ASP A 118 9.88 19.66 1.54
CA ASP A 118 10.47 18.58 2.33
C ASP A 118 9.56 18.24 3.51
N ALA A 119 9.07 19.26 4.22
CA ALA A 119 8.17 19.07 5.36
C ALA A 119 6.74 18.69 4.93
N ASP A 120 6.16 19.39 3.95
CA ASP A 120 4.73 19.23 3.61
C ASP A 120 4.47 18.00 2.74
N VAL A 121 5.50 17.45 2.08
CA VAL A 121 5.35 16.35 1.11
C VAL A 121 6.22 15.15 1.47
N GLU A 122 7.54 15.32 1.58
CA GLU A 122 8.45 14.18 1.79
C GLU A 122 8.27 13.58 3.19
N ASP A 123 8.21 14.40 4.24
CA ASP A 123 7.99 13.91 5.61
C ASP A 123 6.61 13.32 5.80
N TYR A 124 5.59 13.96 5.23
CA TYR A 124 4.24 13.41 5.22
C TYR A 124 4.17 12.05 4.49
N TRP A 125 4.91 11.91 3.37
CA TRP A 125 5.04 10.63 2.68
C TRP A 125 5.73 9.55 3.52
N LYS A 126 6.81 9.91 4.21
CA LYS A 126 7.51 8.98 5.13
C LYS A 126 6.57 8.48 6.23
N ASP A 127 5.73 9.35 6.78
CA ASP A 127 4.72 8.97 7.77
C ASP A 127 3.69 7.99 7.22
N ILE A 128 3.19 8.22 6.00
CA ILE A 128 2.25 7.29 5.32
C ILE A 128 2.89 5.92 5.11
N VAL A 129 4.15 5.90 4.63
CA VAL A 129 4.91 4.66 4.43
C VAL A 129 5.09 3.92 5.75
N ARG A 130 5.46 4.63 6.83
CA ARG A 130 5.60 4.05 8.17
C ARG A 130 4.30 3.41 8.63
N MET A 131 3.17 4.13 8.53
CA MET A 131 1.85 3.62 8.92
C MET A 131 1.44 2.38 8.11
N LYS A 132 1.71 2.34 6.79
CA LYS A 132 1.43 1.16 5.97
C LYS A 132 2.27 -0.04 6.41
N MET A 133 3.56 0.16 6.67
CA MET A 133 4.44 -0.91 7.15
C MET A 133 4.00 -1.43 8.53
N GLU A 134 3.64 -0.55 9.46
CA GLU A 134 3.10 -0.92 10.78
C GLU A 134 1.82 -1.75 10.64
N LYS A 135 0.85 -1.27 9.84
CA LYS A 135 -0.40 -2.01 9.57
C LYS A 135 -0.13 -3.38 8.95
N ASN A 136 0.82 -3.48 8.01
CA ASN A 136 1.21 -4.76 7.40
C ASN A 136 1.82 -5.74 8.42
N MET A 137 2.62 -5.24 9.36
CA MET A 137 3.14 -6.07 10.46
C MET A 137 2.03 -6.53 11.41
N GLU A 138 1.07 -5.67 11.72
CA GLU A 138 -0.07 -6.05 12.56
C GLU A 138 -0.90 -7.17 11.93
N TRP A 139 -1.06 -7.16 10.60
CA TRP A 139 -1.74 -8.21 9.84
C TRP A 139 -1.10 -9.60 9.96
N CYS A 140 0.19 -9.68 10.31
CA CYS A 140 0.84 -10.96 10.55
C CYS A 140 0.33 -11.66 11.83
N LYS A 141 -0.17 -10.90 12.83
CA LYS A 141 -0.71 -11.46 14.08
C LYS A 141 -1.97 -12.31 13.86
N PRO A 142 -3.06 -11.80 13.27
CA PRO A 142 -4.26 -12.60 13.04
C PRO A 142 -4.01 -13.75 12.06
N LEU A 143 -3.09 -13.60 11.10
CA LEU A 143 -2.67 -14.71 10.22
C LEU A 143 -2.06 -15.85 11.04
N ARG A 144 -1.07 -15.55 11.90
CA ARG A 144 -0.44 -16.53 12.79
C ARG A 144 -1.45 -17.18 13.74
N GLU A 145 -2.36 -16.41 14.32
CA GLU A 145 -3.41 -16.93 15.19
C GLU A 145 -4.33 -17.92 14.47
N LYS A 146 -4.76 -17.58 13.25
CA LYS A 146 -5.59 -18.47 12.43
C LYS A 146 -4.86 -19.75 12.07
N CYS A 147 -3.61 -19.64 11.61
CA CYS A 147 -2.77 -20.80 11.32
C CYS A 147 -2.56 -21.70 12.55
N ASN A 148 -2.25 -21.13 13.71
CA ASN A 148 -2.06 -21.88 14.95
C ASN A 148 -3.34 -22.56 15.42
N THR A 149 -4.48 -21.88 15.29
CA THR A 149 -5.80 -22.46 15.61
C THR A 149 -6.10 -23.64 14.70
N TRP A 150 -5.81 -23.50 13.40
CA TRP A 150 -5.99 -24.56 12.41
C TRP A 150 -5.11 -25.78 12.71
N ILE A 151 -3.82 -25.57 13.03
CA ILE A 151 -2.92 -26.67 13.45
C ILE A 151 -3.53 -27.40 14.65
N ARG A 152 -3.88 -26.67 15.72
CA ARG A 152 -4.41 -27.26 16.96
C ARG A 152 -5.64 -28.13 16.70
N TYR A 153 -6.55 -27.66 15.85
CA TYR A 153 -7.76 -28.40 15.49
C TYR A 153 -7.45 -29.74 14.80
N HIS A 154 -6.38 -29.82 14.00
CA HIS A 154 -6.00 -31.04 13.29
C HIS A 154 -4.95 -31.91 14.00
N SER A 155 -4.31 -31.39 15.05
CA SER A 155 -3.34 -32.12 15.88
C SER A 155 -3.96 -32.73 17.14
N SER A 156 -5.21 -32.39 17.43
CA SER A 156 -6.03 -32.97 18.52
C SER A 156 -6.67 -34.27 18.04
#